data_AF-A0A316EG05-F1
#
_entry.id   AF-A0A316EG05-F1
#
_cell.length_a   1.000
_cell.length_b   1.000
_cell.length_c   1.000
_cell.angle_alpha   90.00
_cell.angle_beta   90.00
_cell.angle_gamma   90.00
#
_symmetry.space_group_name_H-M   'P 1'
#
loop_
_entity.id
_entity.type
_entity.pdbx_description
1 polymer ?
#
loop_
_entity_poly.entity_id
_entity_poly.type
_entity_poly.pdbx_seq_one_letter_code
_entity_poly.pdbx_strand_id
1 'polypeptide(L)'
;MNNIPYITQILKIEPFKITCLWNTGEVRVNDFEEEFVIPDRLEIFYRLTNYDIFKYASVSEEGTLQWVNLQVSMKILNKDVISPFDLDSVTLYENSHSIKEYRLVMTEEFV
;
A
#
# COMPACT_ATOMS: atom_id res chain seq x y z
N MET A 1 5.03 25.01 4.10
CA MET A 1 4.21 24.03 4.84
C MET A 1 4.62 22.67 4.34
N ASN A 2 5.16 21.80 5.20
CA ASN A 2 5.38 20.41 4.81
C ASN A 2 4.01 19.73 4.82
N ASN A 3 3.45 19.51 3.63
CA ASN A 3 2.21 18.75 3.52
C ASN A 3 2.52 17.29 3.80
N ILE A 4 1.81 16.70 4.76
CA ILE A 4 1.89 15.25 5.00
C ILE A 4 1.35 14.56 3.74
N PRO A 5 2.11 13.63 3.13
CA PRO A 5 1.67 12.95 1.93
C PRO A 5 0.47 12.05 2.25
N TYR A 6 -0.56 12.11 1.42
CA TYR A 6 -1.71 11.20 1.51
C TYR A 6 -2.18 10.78 0.12
N ILE A 7 -2.78 9.60 0.05
CA ILE A 7 -3.28 9.01 -1.18
C ILE A 7 -4.63 9.63 -1.48
N THR A 8 -4.75 10.17 -2.69
CA THR A 8 -6.02 10.73 -3.20
C THR A 8 -6.81 9.70 -3.98
N GLN A 9 -6.12 8.78 -4.67
CA GLN A 9 -6.76 7.79 -5.53
C GLN A 9 -5.84 6.59 -5.77
N ILE A 10 -6.40 5.38 -5.79
CA ILE A 10 -5.75 4.19 -6.39
C ILE A 10 -6.03 4.20 -7.89
N LEU A 11 -4.97 4.15 -8.70
CA LEU A 11 -5.03 4.13 -10.16
C LEU A 11 -5.01 2.71 -10.73
N LYS A 12 -4.28 1.80 -10.08
CA LYS A 12 -4.12 0.41 -10.54
C LYS A 12 -3.74 -0.50 -9.37
N ILE A 13 -4.28 -1.71 -9.37
CA ILE A 13 -3.88 -2.80 -8.46
C ILE A 13 -3.44 -3.99 -9.31
N GLU A 14 -2.21 -4.43 -9.10
CA GLU A 14 -1.59 -5.61 -9.68
C GLU A 14 -1.19 -6.56 -8.55
N PRO A 15 -0.82 -7.82 -8.83
CA PRO A 15 -0.24 -8.67 -7.80
C PRO A 15 0.92 -7.94 -7.11
N PHE A 16 0.77 -7.75 -5.79
CA PHE A 16 1.77 -7.15 -4.89
C PHE A 16 2.13 -5.69 -5.16
N LYS A 17 1.47 -5.02 -6.11
CA LYS A 17 1.76 -3.63 -6.51
C LYS A 17 0.50 -2.79 -6.55
N ILE A 18 0.56 -1.60 -5.96
CA ILE A 18 -0.54 -0.63 -5.99
C ILE A 18 0.02 0.70 -6.51
N THR A 19 -0.57 1.20 -7.60
CA THR A 19 -0.23 2.51 -8.15
C THR A 19 -1.22 3.55 -7.64
N CYS A 20 -0.71 4.60 -7.00
CA CYS A 20 -1.50 5.63 -6.34
C CYS A 20 -1.18 7.03 -6.88
N LEU A 21 -2.20 7.90 -6.89
CA LEU A 21 -2.06 9.35 -7.02
C LEU A 21 -2.01 9.98 -5.63
N TRP A 22 -1.01 10.81 -5.38
CA TRP A 22 -0.79 11.47 -4.10
C TRP A 22 -1.21 12.93 -4.13
N ASN A 23 -1.49 13.50 -2.96
CA ASN A 23 -1.81 14.93 -2.79
C ASN A 23 -0.69 15.88 -3.24
N THR A 24 0.53 15.38 -3.39
CA THR A 24 1.66 16.09 -3.99
C THR A 24 1.54 16.24 -5.51
N GLY A 25 0.58 15.55 -6.14
CA GLY A 25 0.42 15.44 -7.59
C GLY A 25 1.25 14.33 -8.23
N GLU A 26 2.04 13.60 -7.44
CA GLU A 26 2.86 12.49 -7.92
C GLU A 26 2.05 11.21 -8.10
N VAL A 27 2.40 10.45 -9.13
CA VAL A 27 1.97 9.06 -9.30
C VAL A 27 3.11 8.16 -8.88
N ARG A 28 2.86 7.32 -7.87
CA ARG A 28 3.87 6.46 -7.26
C ARG A 28 3.38 5.03 -7.16
N VAL A 29 4.31 4.08 -7.17
CA VAL A 29 4.06 2.64 -7.06
C VAL A 29 4.50 2.19 -5.68
N ASN A 30 3.56 1.62 -4.93
CA ASN A 30 3.82 0.87 -3.71
C ASN A 30 4.01 -0.60 -4.10
N ASP A 31 5.26 -1.06 -4.04
CA ASP A 31 5.66 -2.43 -4.35
C ASP A 31 5.89 -3.19 -3.04
N PHE A 32 5.09 -4.23 -2.82
CA PHE A 32 5.08 -5.00 -1.58
C PHE A 32 5.87 -6.31 -1.70
N GLU A 33 6.52 -6.59 -2.83
CA GLU A 33 7.26 -7.85 -3.02
C GLU A 33 8.37 -8.05 -1.97
N GLU A 34 9.20 -7.02 -1.74
CA GLU A 34 10.28 -7.07 -0.74
C GLU A 34 9.75 -7.18 0.69
N GLU A 35 8.58 -6.59 0.92
CA GLU A 35 7.91 -6.54 2.20
C GLU A 35 7.44 -7.94 2.64
N PHE A 36 7.30 -8.91 1.73
CA PHE A 36 6.92 -10.29 2.06
C PHE A 36 8.08 -11.22 2.39
N VAL A 37 9.33 -10.81 2.14
CA VAL A 37 10.52 -11.64 2.39
C VAL A 37 11.24 -11.28 3.69
N ILE A 38 10.78 -10.25 4.41
CA ILE A 38 11.35 -9.83 5.70
C ILE A 38 11.01 -10.88 6.78
N PRO A 39 12.02 -11.51 7.42
CA PRO A 39 11.79 -12.43 8.53
C PRO A 39 11.05 -11.76 9.70
N ASP A 40 10.25 -12.53 10.44
CA ASP A 40 9.54 -12.08 11.65
C ASP A 40 8.55 -10.91 11.46
N ARG A 41 8.14 -10.65 10.22
CA ARG A 41 7.10 -9.65 9.94
C ARG A 41 5.75 -10.08 10.50
N LEU A 42 4.90 -9.08 10.82
CA LEU A 42 3.57 -9.31 11.38
C LEU A 42 2.77 -10.27 10.48
N GLU A 43 2.06 -11.22 11.09
CA GLU A 43 1.27 -12.26 10.41
C GLU A 43 0.34 -11.71 9.32
N ILE A 44 -0.20 -10.51 9.57
CA ILE A 44 -1.10 -9.80 8.67
C ILE A 44 -0.50 -9.57 7.28
N PHE A 45 0.81 -9.37 7.18
CA PHE A 45 1.48 -9.18 5.89
C PHE A 45 1.56 -10.47 5.08
N TYR A 46 1.64 -11.65 5.72
CA TYR A 46 1.53 -12.92 5.00
C TYR A 46 0.15 -13.08 4.37
N ARG A 47 -0.92 -12.53 4.97
CA ARG A 47 -2.26 -12.58 4.37
C ARG A 47 -2.36 -11.75 3.10
N LEU A 48 -1.57 -10.67 2.99
CA LEU A 48 -1.49 -9.84 1.79
C LEU A 48 -0.72 -10.49 0.63
N THR A 49 -0.03 -11.61 0.86
CA THR A 49 0.53 -12.43 -0.24
C THR A 49 -0.56 -13.18 -1.02
N ASN A 50 -1.77 -13.29 -0.46
CA ASN A 50 -2.93 -13.80 -1.19
C ASN A 50 -3.55 -12.67 -2.01
N TYR A 51 -3.46 -12.77 -3.34
CA TYR A 51 -4.01 -11.75 -4.24
C TYR A 51 -5.53 -11.55 -4.10
N ASP A 52 -6.29 -12.60 -3.74
CA ASP A 52 -7.73 -12.47 -3.49
C ASP A 52 -8.04 -11.63 -2.26
N ILE A 53 -7.08 -11.49 -1.35
CA ILE A 53 -7.16 -10.52 -0.25
C ILE A 53 -6.65 -9.16 -0.74
N PHE A 54 -5.45 -9.14 -1.33
CA PHE A 54 -4.73 -7.94 -1.73
C PHE A 54 -5.52 -7.01 -2.67
N LYS A 55 -6.26 -7.59 -3.62
CA LYS A 55 -6.99 -6.81 -4.65
C LYS A 55 -8.13 -5.93 -4.10
N TYR A 56 -8.51 -6.10 -2.83
CA TYR A 56 -9.52 -5.29 -2.15
C TYR A 56 -8.93 -4.08 -1.41
N ALA A 57 -7.70 -3.69 -1.74
CA ALA A 57 -7.13 -2.44 -1.26
C ALA A 57 -8.03 -1.25 -1.65
N SER A 58 -8.21 -0.32 -0.73
CA SER A 58 -8.99 0.90 -0.90
C SER A 58 -8.31 2.07 -0.19
N VAL A 59 -8.72 3.30 -0.50
CA VAL A 59 -8.24 4.49 0.19
C VAL A 59 -9.15 4.77 1.39
N SER A 60 -8.58 5.00 2.58
CA SER A 60 -9.35 5.40 3.77
C SER A 60 -9.80 6.86 3.69
N GLU A 61 -10.63 7.31 4.64
CA GLU A 61 -11.02 8.73 4.74
C GLU A 61 -9.82 9.63 5.05
N GLU A 62 -8.79 9.09 5.72
CA GLU A 62 -7.53 9.75 6.04
C GLU A 62 -6.50 9.70 4.91
N GLY A 63 -6.80 9.02 3.80
CA GLY A 63 -5.89 8.91 2.65
C GLY A 63 -4.77 7.87 2.83
N THR A 64 -5.02 6.81 3.59
CA THR A 64 -4.13 5.64 3.70
C THR A 64 -4.57 4.50 2.78
N LEU A 65 -3.73 3.47 2.60
CA LEU A 65 -4.21 2.20 2.02
C LEU A 65 -4.79 1.33 3.11
N GLN A 66 -5.99 0.81 2.88
CA GLN A 66 -6.66 -0.13 3.77
C GLN A 66 -7.24 -1.33 3.02
N TRP A 67 -7.31 -2.48 3.69
CA TRP A 67 -7.94 -3.71 3.19
C TRP A 67 -9.20 -4.03 3.98
N VAL A 68 -10.36 -3.64 3.44
CA VAL A 68 -11.68 -3.78 4.11
C VAL A 68 -12.08 -5.23 4.37
N ASN A 69 -11.54 -6.17 3.60
CA ASN A 69 -11.72 -7.61 3.75
C ASN A 69 -10.71 -8.25 4.72
N LEU A 70 -9.84 -7.46 5.33
CA LEU A 70 -8.80 -7.90 6.25
C LEU A 70 -8.90 -7.13 7.56
N GLN A 71 -9.56 -7.71 8.56
CA GLN A 71 -9.78 -7.06 9.86
C GLN A 71 -8.63 -7.33 10.83
N VAL A 72 -8.29 -6.33 11.63
CA VAL A 72 -7.37 -6.41 12.76
C VAL A 72 -8.05 -5.97 14.04
N SER A 73 -7.68 -6.62 15.15
CA SER A 73 -8.14 -6.26 16.49
C SER A 73 -7.03 -5.50 17.21
N MET A 74 -7.35 -4.32 17.72
CA MET A 74 -6.41 -3.46 18.43
C MET A 74 -7.03 -2.96 19.73
N LYS A 75 -6.20 -2.78 20.77
CA LYS A 75 -6.67 -2.35 22.08
C LYS A 75 -6.46 -0.85 22.23
N ILE A 76 -7.54 -0.07 22.17
CA ILE A 76 -7.52 1.39 22.32
C ILE A 76 -8.22 1.74 23.63
N LEU A 77 -7.51 2.40 24.55
CA LEU A 77 -8.07 2.83 25.85
C LEU A 77 -8.79 1.69 26.59
N ASN A 78 -8.18 0.50 26.65
CA ASN A 78 -8.72 -0.74 27.21
C ASN A 78 -9.98 -1.30 26.54
N LYS A 79 -10.36 -0.82 25.36
CA LYS A 79 -11.43 -1.40 24.53
C LYS A 79 -10.83 -2.10 23.33
N ASP A 80 -11.37 -3.28 23.02
CA ASP A 80 -11.05 -3.96 21.77
C ASP A 80 -11.81 -3.28 20.64
N VAL A 81 -11.06 -2.81 19.64
CA VAL A 81 -11.57 -2.15 18.44
C VAL A 81 -11.18 -3.00 17.25
N ILE A 82 -12.16 -3.29 16.38
CA ILE A 82 -11.95 -4.00 15.13
C ILE A 82 -11.97 -2.97 14.00
N SER A 83 -10.93 -2.96 13.18
CA SER A 83 -10.78 -2.06 12.04
C SER A 83 -10.25 -2.83 10.83
N PRO A 84 -10.51 -2.37 9.60
CA PRO A 84 -9.68 -2.75 8.46
C PRO A 84 -8.19 -2.58 8.78
N PHE A 85 -7.38 -3.49 8.25
CA PHE A 85 -5.93 -3.32 8.26
C PHE A 85 -5.56 -2.17 7.34
N ASP A 86 -4.85 -1.19 7.86
CA ASP A 86 -4.35 -0.04 7.12
C ASP A 86 -2.83 0.11 7.25
N LEU A 87 -2.26 0.84 6.30
CA LEU A 87 -0.84 1.19 6.28
C LEU A 87 -0.69 2.71 6.20
N ASP A 88 0.11 3.26 7.11
CA ASP A 88 0.32 4.70 7.22
C ASP A 88 0.81 5.32 5.91
N SER A 89 0.19 6.44 5.55
CA SER A 89 0.46 7.18 4.31
C SER A 89 1.90 7.71 4.22
N VAL A 90 2.53 8.09 5.33
CA VAL A 90 3.91 8.57 5.32
C VAL A 90 4.87 7.42 5.01
N THR A 91 4.71 6.30 5.72
CA THR A 91 5.51 5.09 5.48
C THR A 91 5.34 4.59 4.04
N LEU A 92 4.10 4.55 3.55
CA LEU A 92 3.83 4.19 2.15
C LEU A 92 4.48 5.15 1.16
N TYR A 93 4.52 6.45 1.46
CA TYR A 93 5.15 7.43 0.59
C TYR A 93 6.65 7.22 0.51
N GLU A 94 7.31 7.07 1.67
CA GLU A 94 8.75 6.85 1.79
C GLU A 94 9.22 5.57 1.08
N ASN A 95 8.43 4.50 1.16
CA ASN A 95 8.73 3.20 0.54
C ASN A 95 8.22 3.08 -0.92
N SER A 96 7.57 4.11 -1.46
CA SER A 96 7.07 4.07 -2.84
C SER A 96 8.08 4.61 -3.84
N HIS A 97 7.90 4.23 -5.10
CA HIS A 97 8.77 4.62 -6.20
C HIS A 97 8.03 5.49 -7.21
N SER A 98 8.75 6.35 -7.94
CA SER A 98 8.12 7.10 -9.03
C SER A 98 7.63 6.13 -10.10
N ILE A 99 6.42 6.34 -10.63
CA ILE A 99 5.93 5.53 -11.77
C ILE A 99 6.87 5.56 -12.98
N LYS A 100 7.74 6.58 -13.08
CA LYS A 100 8.76 6.68 -14.13
C LYS A 100 9.78 5.54 -14.04
N GLU A 101 10.14 5.10 -12.84
CA GLU A 101 11.07 3.98 -12.62
C GLU A 101 10.48 2.69 -13.22
N TYR A 102 9.18 2.46 -13.07
CA TYR A 102 8.48 1.29 -13.61
C TYR A 102 8.18 1.38 -15.11
N ARG A 103 8.05 2.61 -15.66
CA ARG A 103 7.92 2.82 -17.11
C ARG A 103 9.23 2.59 -17.86
N LEU A 104 10.37 2.81 -17.20
CA LEU A 104 11.69 2.58 -17.77
C LEU A 104 12.07 1.08 -17.80
N VAL A 105 11.36 0.20 -17.08
CA VAL A 105 11.57 -1.27 -17.16
C VAL A 105 10.95 -1.88 -18.43
N MET A 106 10.37 -1.10 -19.35
CA MET A 106 10.17 -1.55 -20.74
C MET A 106 11.47 -1.43 -21.57
N THR A 107 12.61 -1.80 -20.99
CA THR A 107 13.88 -1.90 -21.71
C THR A 107 13.92 -3.21 -22.51
N GLU A 108 13.69 -3.06 -23.81
CA GLU A 108 14.46 -3.72 -24.87
C GLU A 108 14.74 -5.23 -24.72
N GLU A 109 13.71 -6.07 -24.77
CA GLU A 109 13.87 -7.47 -25.21
C GLU A 109 12.99 -7.75 -26.43
N PHE A 110 13.31 -7.08 -27.55
CA PHE A 110 12.99 -7.56 -28.88
C PHE A 110 14.07 -7.07 -29.86
N VAL A 111 15.16 -7.83 -29.96
CA VAL A 111 15.98 -7.93 -31.18
C VAL A 111 16.29 -9.40 -31.41
#